data_AF-A0A0W8CI16-F1
#
_entry.id   AF-A0A0W8CI16-F1
#
_cell.length_a   1.000
_cell.length_b   1.000
_cell.length_c   1.000
_cell.angle_alpha   90.00
_cell.angle_beta   90.00
_cell.angle_gamma   90.00
#
_symmetry.space_group_name_H-M   'P 1'
#
loop_
_entity.id
_entity.type
_entity.pdbx_description
1 polymer ?
#
loop_
_entity_poly.entity_id
_entity_poly.type
_entity_poly.pdbx_seq_one_letter_code
_entity_poly.pdbx_strand_id
1 'polypeptide(L)'
;MVKNISKIPRSTQEQLCDDDIESPAAGNLGPGSDTTALVSELPDAKSWKDYVHQYWNANPDYHQYRAGVDMLSHERKVHRSRLSRMKIIAEFIREQYDDDQDKFEKHFTTFIGEELTVNKILAAVRKLHKRR
;
A
#
# COMPACT_ATOMS: atom_id res chain seq x y z
N MET A 1 -38.67 11.67 -44.32
CA MET A 1 -37.44 12.23 -43.73
C MET A 1 -36.75 11.13 -42.93
N VAL A 2 -35.53 10.79 -43.34
CA VAL A 2 -34.53 9.96 -42.61
C VAL A 2 -34.16 10.63 -41.27
N LYS A 3 -33.78 9.94 -40.19
CA LYS A 3 -32.51 9.20 -40.06
C LYS A 3 -32.50 8.17 -38.91
N ASN A 4 -31.85 7.05 -39.23
CA ASN A 4 -31.30 5.98 -38.39
C ASN A 4 -30.65 6.43 -37.08
N ILE A 5 -30.80 5.62 -36.04
CA ILE A 5 -29.86 5.58 -34.91
C ILE A 5 -29.15 4.23 -34.95
N SER A 6 -27.85 4.31 -35.23
CA SER A 6 -26.92 3.22 -35.46
C SER A 6 -26.66 2.39 -34.20
N LYS A 7 -26.53 1.07 -34.40
CA LYS A 7 -25.74 0.17 -33.55
C LYS A 7 -24.29 0.66 -33.52
N ILE A 8 -23.68 0.68 -32.34
CA ILE A 8 -22.21 0.74 -32.17
C ILE A 8 -21.81 -0.46 -31.31
N PRO A 9 -20.90 -1.33 -31.78
CA PRO A 9 -20.14 -2.25 -30.93
C PRO A 9 -18.80 -1.59 -30.53
N ARG A 10 -18.25 -1.89 -29.34
CA ARG A 10 -16.81 -1.68 -29.13
C ARG A 10 -16.20 -2.66 -28.12
N SER A 11 -15.13 -3.27 -28.63
CA SER A 11 -14.19 -4.22 -28.05
C SER A 11 -13.13 -3.53 -27.17
N THR A 12 -12.72 -4.26 -26.11
CA THR A 12 -11.41 -4.33 -25.43
C THR A 12 -10.69 -3.05 -24.98
N GLN A 13 -10.43 -2.94 -23.67
CA GLN A 13 -9.10 -2.87 -23.02
C GLN A 13 -9.24 -2.31 -21.59
N GLU A 14 -9.15 -3.17 -20.56
CA GLU A 14 -8.73 -2.71 -19.22
C GLU A 14 -7.22 -2.85 -19.14
N GLN A 15 -6.53 -1.85 -19.68
CA GLN A 15 -5.10 -1.69 -19.51
C GLN A 15 -4.90 -0.89 -18.23
N LEU A 16 -4.26 -1.53 -17.25
CA LEU A 16 -3.77 -0.91 -16.02
C LEU A 16 -3.01 0.37 -16.39
N CYS A 17 -3.46 1.49 -15.84
CA CYS A 17 -2.82 2.78 -16.01
C CYS A 17 -1.47 2.73 -15.30
N ASP A 18 -0.39 2.65 -16.08
CA ASP A 18 0.92 3.13 -15.67
C ASP A 18 0.82 4.67 -15.65
N ASP A 19 0.67 5.24 -14.45
CA ASP A 19 0.79 6.69 -14.26
C ASP A 19 2.28 7.08 -14.31
N ASP A 20 2.77 7.34 -15.52
CA ASP A 20 3.97 8.15 -15.76
C ASP A 20 3.65 9.61 -15.41
N ILE A 21 3.76 9.97 -14.12
CA ILE A 21 3.87 11.37 -13.70
C ILE A 21 5.34 11.75 -13.67
N GLU A 22 5.78 12.37 -14.75
CA GLU A 22 7.01 13.16 -14.82
C GLU A 22 6.87 14.42 -13.96
N SER A 23 7.79 14.60 -12.99
CA SER A 23 8.05 15.89 -12.35
C SER A 23 9.50 15.99 -11.87
N PRO A 24 10.08 17.20 -11.80
CA PRO A 24 11.34 17.47 -12.46
C PRO A 24 12.57 17.46 -11.53
N ALA A 25 13.70 17.12 -12.16
CA ALA A 25 15.08 17.47 -11.84
C ALA A 25 15.57 17.28 -10.39
N ALA A 26 16.18 16.11 -10.13
CA ALA A 26 17.24 15.98 -9.14
C ALA A 26 18.40 15.17 -9.75
N GLY A 27 19.53 15.85 -9.98
CA GLY A 27 20.87 15.27 -10.05
C GLY A 27 21.16 14.33 -11.23
N ASN A 28 22.04 14.77 -12.13
CA ASN A 28 22.64 13.94 -13.17
C ASN A 28 23.47 12.80 -12.55
N LEU A 29 22.83 11.68 -12.19
CA LEU A 29 23.50 10.43 -11.86
C LEU A 29 23.67 9.66 -13.17
N GLY A 30 24.93 9.48 -13.58
CA GLY A 30 25.29 8.80 -14.82
C GLY A 30 24.70 7.38 -14.94
N PRO A 31 24.74 6.80 -16.16
CA PRO A 31 24.18 5.49 -16.42
C PRO A 31 24.97 4.43 -15.64
N GLY A 32 24.37 3.92 -14.55
CA GLY A 32 24.98 2.88 -13.70
C GLY A 32 25.22 3.24 -12.24
N SER A 33 24.57 4.29 -11.69
CA SER A 33 24.57 4.45 -10.23
C SER A 33 23.75 3.31 -9.62
N ASP A 34 24.44 2.35 -9.00
CA ASP A 34 23.87 1.23 -8.25
C ASP A 34 23.08 1.77 -7.04
N THR A 35 21.84 2.22 -7.27
CA THR A 35 20.93 2.67 -6.20
C THR A 35 20.46 1.51 -5.32
N THR A 36 20.86 0.27 -5.65
CA THR A 36 20.66 -0.93 -4.83
C THR A 36 21.32 -0.80 -3.46
N ALA A 37 22.36 0.02 -3.33
CA ALA A 37 23.01 0.33 -2.05
C ALA A 37 22.25 1.35 -1.19
N LEU A 38 21.20 2.00 -1.71
CA LEU A 38 20.44 3.06 -1.04
C LEU A 38 19.00 2.59 -0.74
N VAL A 39 18.84 1.36 -0.27
CA VAL A 39 17.52 0.80 0.07
C VAL A 39 17.26 0.90 1.56
N SER A 40 16.17 1.57 1.95
CA SER A 40 15.71 1.60 3.34
C SER A 40 15.51 0.19 3.88
N GLU A 41 15.93 -0.08 5.12
CA GLU A 41 15.70 -1.37 5.75
C GLU A 41 14.33 -1.40 6.41
N LEU A 42 13.52 -2.42 6.15
CA LEU A 42 12.30 -2.67 6.93
C LEU A 42 12.62 -3.68 8.03
N PRO A 43 12.81 -3.27 9.30
CA PRO A 43 13.12 -4.20 10.38
C PRO A 43 11.93 -5.09 10.61
N ASP A 44 12.14 -6.35 11.00
CA ASP A 44 11.05 -7.29 11.25
C ASP A 44 10.01 -6.70 12.21
N ALA A 45 8.76 -6.75 11.77
CA ALA A 45 7.64 -6.27 12.56
C ALA A 45 7.20 -7.37 13.52
N LYS A 46 7.15 -7.04 14.80
CA LYS A 46 6.76 -7.93 15.91
C LYS A 46 5.25 -7.97 16.09
N SER A 47 4.54 -6.97 15.57
CA SER A 47 3.09 -6.86 15.65
C SER A 47 2.46 -6.27 14.39
N TRP A 48 1.13 -6.36 14.27
CA TRP A 48 0.41 -5.63 13.22
C TRP A 48 0.46 -4.11 13.43
N LYS A 49 0.64 -3.63 14.67
CA LYS A 49 0.83 -2.20 14.96
C LYS A 49 2.15 -1.70 14.35
N ASP A 50 3.19 -2.52 14.37
CA ASP A 50 4.46 -2.18 13.73
C ASP A 50 4.31 -2.04 12.20
N TYR A 51 3.43 -2.83 11.58
CA TYR A 51 3.11 -2.68 10.15
C TYR A 51 2.50 -1.30 9.87
N VAL A 52 1.56 -0.86 10.72
CA VAL A 52 0.91 0.44 10.58
C VAL A 52 1.92 1.56 10.86
N HIS A 53 2.72 1.42 11.91
CA HIS A 53 3.72 2.41 12.29
C HIS A 53 4.79 2.60 11.20
N GLN A 54 5.39 1.52 10.69
CA GLN A 54 6.40 1.56 9.62
C GLN A 54 5.83 2.12 8.29
N TYR A 55 4.52 2.01 8.06
CA TYR A 55 3.90 2.56 6.86
C TYR A 55 3.80 4.07 6.89
N TRP A 56 3.53 4.66 8.06
CA TRP A 56 3.32 6.10 8.23
C TRP A 56 4.53 6.86 8.76
N ASN A 57 5.39 6.21 9.54
CA ASN A 57 6.46 6.87 10.27
C ASN A 57 7.82 6.38 9.79
N ALA A 58 8.64 7.31 9.33
CA ALA A 58 10.03 7.09 8.98
C ALA A 58 10.82 6.72 10.25
N ASN A 59 11.78 5.81 10.12
CA ASN A 59 12.67 5.43 11.21
C ASN A 59 14.15 5.52 10.76
N PRO A 60 14.88 6.56 11.17
CA PRO A 60 16.26 6.76 10.76
C PRO A 60 17.21 5.68 11.29
N ASP A 61 16.91 5.04 12.42
CA ASP A 61 17.74 3.97 13.00
C ASP A 61 17.80 2.73 12.10
N TYR A 62 16.83 2.58 11.19
CA TYR A 62 16.77 1.51 10.18
C TYR A 62 16.91 2.06 8.75
N HIS A 63 17.55 3.22 8.59
CA HIS A 63 17.76 3.85 7.29
C HIS A 63 16.46 4.13 6.51
N GLN A 64 15.31 4.21 7.19
CA GLN A 64 14.02 4.54 6.57
C GLN A 64 13.82 6.05 6.56
N TYR A 65 14.51 6.74 5.66
CA TYR A 65 14.33 8.19 5.50
C TYR A 65 12.94 8.57 4.97
N ARG A 66 12.19 7.59 4.45
CA ARG A 66 10.79 7.71 4.03
C ARG A 66 10.03 6.50 4.55
N ALA A 67 8.85 6.73 5.11
CA ALA A 67 7.96 5.65 5.53
C ALA A 67 7.38 4.93 4.30
N GLY A 68 6.74 3.77 4.52
CA GLY A 68 6.17 2.97 3.43
C GLY A 68 5.25 3.74 2.45
N VAL A 69 4.56 4.79 2.90
CA VAL A 69 3.74 5.68 2.05
C VAL A 69 4.57 6.49 1.05
N ASP A 70 5.73 7.00 1.46
CA ASP A 70 6.55 7.94 0.68
C ASP A 70 7.81 7.30 0.07
N MET A 71 8.06 6.02 0.35
CA MET A 71 9.24 5.27 -0.08
C MET A 71 9.43 5.31 -1.61
N LEU A 72 10.67 5.46 -2.10
CA LEU A 72 10.98 5.59 -3.53
C LEU A 72 10.64 4.32 -4.33
N SER A 73 10.39 4.45 -5.64
CA SER A 73 9.92 3.34 -6.49
C SER A 73 10.85 2.12 -6.49
N HIS A 74 12.16 2.33 -6.51
CA HIS A 74 13.15 1.25 -6.48
C HIS A 74 13.21 0.55 -5.12
N GLU A 75 13.10 1.29 -4.02
CA GLU A 75 12.98 0.73 -2.66
C GLU A 75 11.68 -0.05 -2.48
N ARG A 76 10.56 0.49 -3.00
CA ARG A 76 9.25 -0.18 -2.97
C ARG A 76 9.26 -1.50 -3.71
N LYS A 77 10.04 -1.64 -4.80
CA LYS A 77 10.17 -2.90 -5.54
C LYS A 77 10.79 -4.00 -4.67
N VAL A 78 11.80 -3.66 -3.87
CA VAL A 78 12.45 -4.60 -2.93
C VAL A 78 11.46 -5.08 -1.87
N HIS A 79 10.68 -4.16 -1.30
CA HIS A 79 9.77 -4.44 -0.19
C HIS A 79 8.31 -4.68 -0.58
N ARG A 80 8.04 -4.90 -1.88
CA ARG A 80 6.69 -4.81 -2.47
C ARG A 80 5.61 -5.60 -1.72
N SER A 81 5.88 -6.86 -1.43
CA SER A 81 4.92 -7.75 -0.73
C SER A 81 4.63 -7.29 0.70
N ARG A 82 5.65 -6.79 1.40
CA ARG A 82 5.52 -6.32 2.77
C ARG A 82 4.80 -4.97 2.82
N LEU A 83 5.20 -4.03 1.98
CA LEU A 83 4.54 -2.73 1.84
C LEU A 83 3.08 -2.85 1.42
N SER A 84 2.76 -3.79 0.52
CA SER A 84 1.37 -4.04 0.14
C SER A 84 0.50 -4.45 1.35
N ARG A 85 1.02 -5.34 2.21
CA ARG A 85 0.31 -5.74 3.44
C ARG A 85 0.18 -4.60 4.43
N MET A 86 1.24 -3.82 4.63
CA MET A 86 1.25 -2.63 5.48
C MET A 86 0.20 -1.61 5.00
N LYS A 87 0.24 -1.25 3.72
CA LYS A 87 -0.68 -0.33 3.06
C LYS A 87 -2.14 -0.75 3.27
N ILE A 88 -2.47 -2.01 2.95
CA ILE A 88 -3.86 -2.50 3.09
C ILE A 88 -4.38 -2.34 4.52
N ILE A 89 -3.58 -2.70 5.52
CA ILE A 89 -4.02 -2.59 6.93
C ILE A 89 -4.10 -1.13 7.35
N ALA A 90 -3.06 -0.36 7.06
CA ALA A 90 -2.92 1.03 7.49
C ALA A 90 -4.01 1.94 6.87
N GLU A 91 -4.25 1.83 5.57
CA GLU A 91 -5.31 2.60 4.90
C GLU A 91 -6.70 2.16 5.35
N PHE A 92 -6.93 0.85 5.55
CA PHE A 92 -8.20 0.37 6.08
C PHE A 92 -8.49 0.94 7.49
N ILE A 93 -7.47 1.02 8.35
CA ILE A 93 -7.63 1.61 9.69
C ILE A 93 -7.95 3.10 9.56
N ARG A 94 -7.24 3.85 8.72
CA ARG A 94 -7.54 5.25 8.47
C ARG A 94 -8.98 5.46 8.00
N GLU A 95 -9.38 4.74 6.95
CA GLU A 95 -10.68 4.94 6.31
C GLU A 95 -11.86 4.54 7.20
N GLN A 96 -11.72 3.48 7.99
CA GLN A 96 -12.83 2.90 8.76
C GLN A 96 -12.80 3.30 10.24
N TYR A 97 -11.66 3.75 10.75
CA TYR A 97 -11.46 4.03 12.18
C TYR A 97 -10.76 5.37 12.45
N ASP A 98 -10.49 6.19 11.44
CA ASP A 98 -9.82 7.51 11.60
C ASP A 98 -8.46 7.38 12.31
N ASP A 99 -7.67 6.38 11.90
CA ASP A 99 -6.37 6.03 12.48
C ASP A 99 -6.42 5.58 13.97
N ASP A 100 -7.61 5.39 14.56
CA ASP A 100 -7.80 4.84 15.92
C ASP A 100 -7.53 3.33 15.96
N GLN A 101 -6.28 2.99 16.30
CA GLN A 101 -5.80 1.62 16.40
C GLN A 101 -6.45 0.83 17.55
N ASP A 102 -6.86 1.47 18.64
CA ASP A 102 -7.45 0.80 19.79
C ASP A 102 -8.91 0.40 19.50
N LYS A 103 -9.66 1.29 18.84
CA LYS A 103 -11.00 0.99 18.35
C LYS A 103 -10.98 -0.11 17.29
N PHE A 104 -10.02 -0.04 16.36
CA PHE A 104 -9.78 -1.12 15.41
C PHE A 104 -9.49 -2.45 16.12
N GLU A 105 -8.54 -2.46 17.05
CA GLU A 105 -8.13 -3.66 17.79
C GLU A 105 -9.30 -4.28 18.55
N LYS A 106 -10.09 -3.47 19.26
CA LYS A 106 -11.27 -3.93 20.00
C LYS A 106 -12.29 -4.58 19.06
N HIS A 107 -12.61 -3.92 17.95
CA HIS A 107 -13.58 -4.46 17.00
C HIS A 107 -13.08 -5.73 16.32
N PHE A 108 -11.83 -5.72 15.82
CA PHE A 108 -11.27 -6.86 15.09
C PHE A 108 -11.02 -8.07 16.00
N THR A 109 -10.67 -7.85 17.27
CA THR A 109 -10.53 -8.95 18.24
C THR A 109 -11.87 -9.65 18.43
N THR A 110 -12.98 -8.91 18.54
CA THR A 110 -14.33 -9.49 18.60
C THR A 110 -14.74 -10.15 17.28
N PHE A 111 -14.42 -9.53 16.14
CA PHE A 111 -14.80 -10.04 14.81
C PHE A 111 -14.07 -11.32 14.42
N ILE A 112 -12.78 -11.42 14.74
CA ILE A 112 -11.93 -12.57 14.44
C ILE A 112 -12.06 -13.64 15.53
N GLY A 113 -12.23 -13.24 16.79
CA GLY A 113 -12.35 -14.15 17.94
C GLY A 113 -11.04 -14.79 18.39
N GLU A 114 -9.91 -14.35 17.83
CA GLU A 114 -8.57 -14.89 18.10
C GLU A 114 -7.54 -13.74 18.14
N GLU A 115 -6.29 -14.08 18.47
CA GLU A 115 -5.17 -13.14 18.38
C GLU A 115 -5.06 -12.49 16.99
N LEU A 116 -4.86 -11.17 16.98
CA LEU A 116 -4.73 -10.35 15.78
C LEU A 116 -3.36 -10.48 15.14
N THR A 117 -3.20 -11.46 14.25
CA THR A 117 -2.03 -11.53 13.37
C THR A 117 -2.29 -10.79 12.05
N VAL A 118 -1.24 -10.29 11.41
CA VAL A 118 -1.30 -9.61 10.11
C VAL A 118 -2.11 -10.41 9.08
N ASN A 119 -1.87 -11.73 8.99
CA ASN A 119 -2.56 -12.57 8.01
C ASN A 119 -4.06 -12.71 8.30
N LYS A 120 -4.45 -12.82 9.59
CA LYS A 120 -5.86 -12.89 9.99
C LYS A 120 -6.58 -11.56 9.72
N ILE A 121 -5.93 -10.43 10.02
CA ILE A 121 -6.46 -9.10 9.69
C ILE A 121 -6.68 -8.97 8.19
N LEU A 122 -5.68 -9.30 7.35
CA LEU A 122 -5.80 -9.21 5.89
C LEU A 122 -6.94 -10.08 5.35
N ALA A 123 -7.13 -11.29 5.90
CA ALA A 123 -8.23 -12.16 5.52
C ALA A 123 -9.59 -11.53 5.90
N ALA A 124 -9.70 -10.92 7.08
CA ALA A 124 -10.89 -10.23 7.54
C ALA A 124 -11.22 -8.98 6.69
N VAL A 125 -10.23 -8.13 6.40
CA VAL A 125 -10.39 -6.93 5.53
C VAL A 125 -10.92 -7.34 4.15
N ARG A 126 -10.34 -8.38 3.54
CA ARG A 126 -10.80 -8.89 2.23
C ARG A 126 -12.24 -9.42 2.27
N LYS A 127 -12.65 -10.05 3.38
CA LYS A 127 -14.04 -10.52 3.56
C LYS A 127 -15.02 -9.34 3.67
N LEU A 128 -14.63 -8.25 4.33
CA LEU A 128 -15.46 -7.05 4.48
C LEU A 128 -15.62 -6.30 3.16
N HIS A 129 -14.55 -6.18 2.36
CA HIS A 129 -14.61 -5.50 1.06
C HIS A 129 -15.44 -6.25 0.02
N LYS A 130 -15.56 -7.58 0.11
CA LYS A 130 -16.43 -8.37 -0.78
C LYS A 130 -17.92 -8.26 -0.48
N ARG A 131 -18.31 -7.69 0.66
CA ARG A 131 -19.70 -7.59 1.12
C ARG A 131 -20.33 -6.22 0.87
N ARG A 132 -19.54 -5.24 0.41
CA ARG A 132 -20.00 -3.93 -0.04
C ARG A 132 -20.22 -3.96 -1.55
#